data_AF-A0A960HV35-F1
#
_entry.id   AF-A0A960HV35-F1
#
_cell.length_a   1.000
_cell.length_b   1.000
_cell.length_c   1.000
_cell.angle_alpha   90.00
_cell.angle_beta   90.00
_cell.angle_gamma   90.00
#
_symmetry.space_group_name_H-M   'P 1'
#
loop_
_entity.id
_entity.type
_entity.pdbx_description
1 polymer ?
#
loop_
_entity_poly.entity_id
_entity_poly.type
_entity_poly.pdbx_seq_one_letter_code
_entity_poly.pdbx_strand_id
1 'polypeptide(L)'
;FAAAQRWRFRHLFVDEYQDLNRLQDRLLRAWLGDRPDLAVVGDPNQAIYGWNGAEPGYLTDIERLHPGTEVVVLEDSYRSTPQILATAGAVLGDRPGSAAALRPHRPDGPVPTIVGYATDQDEANGIARAAHDHHGPGRGWSSQAVLVRTNGQIAVIERALRRAAIPHRVRGAGDLLADRDVAGLLRDLDRRREPLATTLSDLQLAIDADRAELEAAEDPELPETTAAGRRIAAFQQVLRLGRDLLVVEPTARADDFGGWLRATLRDEGTERGDAVDIVSFHAAKGLEWSVVHVAGLEAGFVPVSHARTDDARAEEQRLLYVALTRAADVLRCTWAAQRTFGEREVERRPSPLLGPLRAVAAELAAAGTDAPDPTGALADSRAALDPPDAPPAPDPVAEADALRRALQRWRDAEARKVAAAPTVVLSDKAVEALVRVRPTSSDELAGLRDVGPATRERHGTRLLAIVAEPASA
;
A
#
# COMPACT_ATOMS: atom_id res chain seq x y z
N PHE A 1 -27.06 5.73 31.56
CA PHE A 1 -25.98 6.20 30.65
C PHE A 1 -26.49 7.04 29.47
N ALA A 2 -27.38 6.51 28.61
CA ALA A 2 -27.85 7.23 27.41
C ALA A 2 -28.45 8.63 27.68
N ALA A 3 -29.18 8.83 28.78
CA ALA A 3 -29.68 10.15 29.18
C ALA A 3 -28.56 11.17 29.44
N ALA A 4 -27.43 10.75 29.99
CA ALA A 4 -26.26 11.61 30.20
C ALA A 4 -25.59 11.98 28.87
N GLN A 5 -25.50 11.03 27.92
CA GLN A 5 -24.99 11.31 26.58
C GLN A 5 -25.91 12.27 25.81
N ARG A 6 -27.23 12.09 25.92
CA ARG A 6 -28.23 13.02 25.34
C ARG A 6 -28.12 14.43 25.89
N TRP A 7 -27.84 14.57 27.18
CA TRP A 7 -27.59 15.88 27.79
C TRP A 7 -26.28 16.51 27.31
N ARG A 8 -25.22 15.70 27.16
CA ARG A 8 -23.89 16.17 26.77
C ARG A 8 -23.77 16.50 25.29
N PHE A 9 -24.37 15.69 24.42
CA PHE A 9 -24.27 15.82 22.97
C PHE A 9 -25.63 16.22 22.39
N ARG A 10 -25.70 17.48 21.96
CA ARG A 10 -26.90 18.03 21.33
C ARG A 10 -27.03 17.60 19.87
N HIS A 11 -25.95 17.74 19.11
CA HIS A 11 -25.89 17.43 17.67
C HIS A 11 -24.91 16.28 17.45
N LEU A 12 -25.32 15.30 16.63
CA LEU A 12 -24.51 14.15 16.27
C LEU A 12 -24.11 14.26 14.80
N PHE A 13 -22.82 14.09 14.54
CA PHE A 13 -22.24 14.05 13.21
C PHE A 13 -21.57 12.69 13.04
N VAL A 14 -21.93 11.97 11.98
CA VAL A 14 -21.36 10.65 11.67
C VAL A 14 -20.83 10.66 10.25
N ASP A 15 -19.52 10.50 10.13
CA ASP A 15 -18.83 10.34 8.85
C ASP A 15 -18.72 8.85 8.50
N GLU A 16 -18.46 8.54 7.23
CA GLU A 16 -18.35 7.18 6.69
C GLU A 16 -19.55 6.27 7.02
N TYR A 17 -20.77 6.84 6.91
CA TYR A 17 -21.99 6.21 7.39
C TYR A 17 -22.33 4.85 6.73
N GLN A 18 -21.83 4.63 5.51
CA GLN A 18 -21.97 3.38 4.77
C GLN A 18 -21.26 2.19 5.42
N ASP A 19 -20.31 2.44 6.32
CA ASP A 19 -19.56 1.40 7.03
C ASP A 19 -20.15 1.09 8.41
N LEU A 20 -21.31 1.67 8.76
CA LEU A 20 -21.96 1.37 10.01
C LEU A 20 -22.37 -0.10 10.07
N ASN A 21 -22.01 -0.75 11.16
CA ASN A 21 -22.60 -2.02 11.53
C ASN A 21 -23.84 -1.82 12.41
N ARG A 22 -24.58 -2.90 12.61
CA ARG A 22 -25.82 -2.90 13.42
C ARG A 22 -25.61 -2.38 14.85
N LEU A 23 -24.43 -2.57 15.42
CA LEU A 23 -24.11 -2.16 16.79
C LEU A 23 -23.93 -0.65 16.89
N GLN A 24 -23.18 -0.09 15.96
CA GLN A 24 -22.94 1.33 15.82
C GLN A 24 -24.25 2.08 15.55
N ASP A 25 -25.12 1.54 14.68
CA ASP A 25 -26.47 2.08 14.45
C ASP A 25 -27.32 2.05 15.74
N ARG A 26 -27.35 0.93 16.47
CA ARG A 26 -28.11 0.84 17.75
C ARG A 26 -27.59 1.82 18.80
N LEU A 27 -26.28 1.99 18.90
CA LEU A 27 -25.67 2.98 19.79
C LEU A 27 -26.09 4.40 19.38
N LEU A 28 -25.98 4.71 18.09
CA LEU A 28 -26.37 6.00 17.53
C LEU A 28 -27.83 6.30 17.82
N ARG A 29 -28.75 5.36 17.58
CA ARG A 29 -30.18 5.50 17.89
C ARG A 29 -30.43 5.72 19.38
N ALA A 30 -29.70 5.03 20.26
CA ALA A 30 -29.84 5.22 21.70
C ALA A 30 -29.37 6.62 22.16
N TRP A 31 -28.33 7.17 21.52
CA TRP A 31 -27.83 8.53 21.78
C TRP A 31 -28.68 9.61 21.12
N LEU A 32 -29.27 9.33 19.97
CA LEU A 32 -30.17 10.25 19.27
C LEU A 32 -31.49 10.39 20.04
N GLY A 33 -32.10 9.25 20.42
CA GLY A 33 -33.47 9.21 20.96
C GLY A 33 -34.47 9.66 19.90
N ASP A 34 -35.46 10.46 20.30
CA ASP A 34 -36.48 11.01 19.40
C ASP A 34 -36.08 12.34 18.74
N ARG A 35 -34.80 12.71 18.81
CA ARG A 35 -34.30 14.00 18.30
C ARG A 35 -34.00 13.92 16.80
N PRO A 36 -34.21 15.00 16.04
CA PRO A 36 -33.80 15.09 14.65
C PRO A 36 -32.33 15.56 14.48
N ASP A 37 -31.57 15.72 15.57
CA ASP A 37 -30.22 16.31 15.56
C ASP A 37 -29.12 15.33 15.09
N LEU A 38 -29.30 14.76 13.90
CA LEU A 38 -28.35 13.85 13.25
C LEU A 38 -27.97 14.39 11.86
N ALA A 39 -26.67 14.56 11.62
CA ALA A 39 -26.10 14.78 10.30
C ALA A 39 -25.18 13.60 9.96
N VAL A 40 -25.40 12.98 8.81
CA VAL A 40 -24.60 11.85 8.34
C VAL A 40 -23.96 12.17 7.00
N VAL A 41 -22.75 11.65 6.79
CA VAL A 41 -22.04 11.73 5.53
C VAL A 41 -21.58 10.33 5.17
N GLY A 42 -21.69 9.97 3.90
CA GLY A 42 -21.22 8.69 3.42
C GLY A 42 -21.34 8.55 1.91
N ASP A 43 -20.69 7.53 1.38
CA ASP A 43 -20.72 7.18 -0.03
C ASP A 43 -20.96 5.66 -0.18
N PRO A 44 -22.10 5.22 -0.74
CA PRO A 44 -22.38 3.80 -0.91
C PRO A 44 -21.37 3.09 -1.83
N ASN A 45 -20.69 3.81 -2.73
CA ASN A 45 -19.63 3.28 -3.58
C ASN A 45 -18.32 3.05 -2.83
N GLN A 46 -18.19 3.56 -1.60
CA GLN A 46 -17.03 3.36 -0.72
C GLN A 46 -17.30 2.45 0.47
N ALA A 47 -18.39 1.65 0.41
CA ALA A 47 -18.71 0.68 1.46
C ALA A 47 -17.87 -0.60 1.28
N ILE A 48 -16.80 -0.73 2.08
CA ILE A 48 -15.75 -1.76 1.88
C ILE A 48 -15.47 -2.59 3.14
N TYR A 49 -16.31 -2.46 4.16
CA TYR A 49 -16.18 -3.20 5.43
C TYR A 49 -17.34 -4.17 5.68
N GLY A 50 -17.98 -4.71 4.63
CA GLY A 50 -19.09 -5.67 4.78
C GLY A 50 -18.67 -6.91 5.57
N TRP A 51 -17.41 -7.32 5.46
CA TRP A 51 -16.83 -8.40 6.27
C TRP A 51 -16.83 -8.15 7.78
N ASN A 52 -16.81 -6.88 8.24
CA ASN A 52 -16.91 -6.49 9.65
C ASN A 52 -18.37 -6.20 10.07
N GLY A 53 -19.34 -6.69 9.29
CA GLY A 53 -20.77 -6.50 9.56
C GLY A 53 -21.31 -5.11 9.19
N ALA A 54 -20.56 -4.32 8.42
CA ALA A 54 -21.06 -3.07 7.88
C ALA A 54 -22.24 -3.32 6.92
N GLU A 55 -23.28 -2.49 7.04
CA GLU A 55 -24.50 -2.61 6.26
C GLU A 55 -24.76 -1.29 5.52
N PRO A 56 -24.40 -1.20 4.22
CA PRO A 56 -24.56 0.03 3.43
C PRO A 56 -26.02 0.52 3.36
N GLY A 57 -26.97 -0.39 3.62
CA GLY A 57 -28.40 -0.13 3.72
C GLY A 57 -28.75 0.97 4.71
N TYR A 58 -27.97 1.18 5.77
CA TYR A 58 -28.21 2.29 6.70
C TYR A 58 -28.12 3.65 6.02
N LEU A 59 -27.22 3.80 5.04
CA LEU A 59 -27.08 5.02 4.25
C LEU A 59 -28.11 5.08 3.12
N THR A 60 -28.27 4.01 2.33
CA THR A 60 -29.15 4.04 1.16
C THR A 60 -30.63 4.15 1.52
N ASP A 61 -31.01 3.66 2.71
CA ASP A 61 -32.38 3.71 3.21
C ASP A 61 -32.58 4.79 4.27
N ILE A 62 -31.72 5.82 4.32
CA ILE A 62 -31.71 6.83 5.40
C ILE A 62 -33.07 7.52 5.55
N GLU A 63 -33.75 7.85 4.44
CA GLU A 63 -35.08 8.50 4.48
C GLU A 63 -36.16 7.59 5.08
N ARG A 64 -36.04 6.26 4.88
CA ARG A 64 -36.93 5.26 5.47
C ARG A 64 -36.62 5.04 6.95
N LEU A 65 -35.35 5.04 7.32
CA LEU A 65 -34.87 4.77 8.68
C LEU A 65 -34.97 6.00 9.60
N HIS A 66 -34.90 7.20 9.03
CA HIS A 66 -34.99 8.50 9.68
C HIS A 66 -35.91 9.42 8.86
N PRO A 67 -37.24 9.29 9.01
CA PRO A 67 -38.20 10.11 8.26
C PRO A 67 -37.99 11.60 8.49
N GLY A 68 -38.04 12.39 7.40
CA GLY A 68 -37.78 13.83 7.44
C GLY A 68 -36.31 14.23 7.29
N THR A 69 -35.42 13.28 6.98
CA THR A 69 -34.02 13.56 6.61
C THR A 69 -33.97 14.36 5.32
N GLU A 70 -33.26 15.48 5.31
CA GLU A 70 -32.90 16.20 4.09
C GLU A 70 -31.67 15.54 3.47
N VAL A 71 -31.80 15.07 2.22
CA VAL A 71 -30.70 14.43 1.48
C VAL A 71 -30.06 15.44 0.54
N VAL A 72 -28.79 15.76 0.78
CA VAL A 72 -27.97 16.59 -0.10
C VAL A 72 -26.95 15.69 -0.79
N VAL A 73 -26.99 15.64 -2.13
CA VAL A 73 -26.03 14.87 -2.93
C VAL A 73 -24.93 15.81 -3.42
N LEU A 74 -23.67 15.50 -3.07
CA LEU A 74 -22.50 16.22 -3.55
C LEU A 74 -21.96 15.52 -4.80
N GLU A 75 -22.22 16.12 -5.95
CA GLU A 75 -21.83 15.53 -7.25
C GLU A 75 -20.46 16.00 -7.73
N ASP A 76 -19.91 17.07 -7.15
CA ASP A 76 -18.64 17.65 -7.58
C ASP A 76 -17.44 17.02 -6.84
N SER A 77 -16.46 16.52 -7.61
CA SER A 77 -15.19 16.00 -7.10
C SER A 77 -14.07 17.01 -7.30
N TYR A 78 -13.45 17.41 -6.19
CA TYR A 78 -12.33 18.36 -6.16
C TYR A 78 -10.96 17.68 -6.07
N ARG A 79 -10.95 16.35 -5.86
CA ARG A 79 -9.73 15.59 -5.62
C ARG A 79 -9.04 15.14 -6.89
N SER A 80 -9.78 14.51 -7.79
CA SER A 80 -9.21 13.74 -8.91
C SER A 80 -9.47 14.42 -10.25
N THR A 81 -8.57 14.20 -11.21
CA THR A 81 -8.75 14.65 -12.59
C THR A 81 -9.96 13.97 -13.26
N PRO A 82 -10.55 14.57 -14.29
CA PRO A 82 -11.61 13.95 -15.10
C PRO A 82 -11.26 12.53 -15.57
N GLN A 83 -10.01 12.32 -16.00
CA GLN A 83 -9.49 11.06 -16.54
C GLN A 83 -9.47 9.96 -15.47
N ILE A 84 -9.07 10.29 -14.24
CA ILE A 84 -9.08 9.36 -13.10
C ILE A 84 -10.52 9.01 -12.71
N LEU A 85 -11.43 10.00 -12.64
CA LEU A 85 -12.82 9.76 -12.26
C LEU A 85 -13.54 8.88 -13.29
N ALA A 86 -13.37 9.15 -14.58
CA ALA A 86 -13.94 8.33 -15.64
C ALA A 86 -13.43 6.89 -15.58
N THR A 87 -12.11 6.72 -15.40
CA THR A 87 -11.47 5.40 -15.29
C THR A 87 -11.94 4.65 -14.04
N ALA A 88 -12.08 5.33 -12.90
CA ALA A 88 -12.56 4.72 -11.66
C ALA A 88 -14.04 4.33 -11.75
N GLY A 89 -14.90 5.20 -12.31
CA GLY A 89 -16.32 4.93 -12.50
C GLY A 89 -16.59 3.69 -13.34
N ALA A 90 -15.74 3.40 -14.33
CA ALA A 90 -15.84 2.21 -15.18
C ALA A 90 -15.77 0.88 -14.39
N VAL A 91 -15.16 0.86 -13.19
CA VAL A 91 -15.13 -0.35 -12.33
C VAL A 91 -16.50 -0.68 -11.76
N LEU A 92 -17.30 0.34 -11.46
CA LEU A 92 -18.58 0.18 -10.80
C LEU A 92 -19.66 -0.33 -11.78
N GLY A 93 -19.57 0.03 -13.06
CA GLY A 93 -20.58 -0.32 -14.07
C GLY A 93 -21.93 0.38 -13.84
N ASP A 94 -22.95 0.02 -14.62
CA ASP A 94 -24.31 0.61 -14.55
C ASP A 94 -25.16 0.01 -13.42
N ARG A 95 -24.70 0.10 -12.16
CA ARG A 95 -25.45 -0.43 -11.03
C ARG A 95 -26.52 0.54 -10.52
N PRO A 96 -27.74 0.04 -10.20
CA PRO A 96 -28.73 0.82 -9.47
C PRO A 96 -28.15 1.28 -8.12
N GLY A 97 -28.22 2.58 -7.82
CA GLY A 97 -27.64 3.15 -6.59
C GLY A 97 -26.15 3.49 -6.68
N SER A 98 -25.48 3.22 -7.80
CA SER A 98 -24.23 3.91 -8.13
C SER A 98 -24.56 5.39 -8.28
N ALA A 99 -23.97 6.25 -7.46
CA ALA A 99 -24.08 7.70 -7.65
C ALA A 99 -23.78 8.06 -9.11
N ALA A 100 -24.50 9.07 -9.62
CA ALA A 100 -24.20 9.68 -10.92
C ALA A 100 -22.69 9.99 -11.02
N ALA A 101 -22.11 9.85 -12.21
CA ALA A 101 -20.69 10.10 -12.43
C ALA A 101 -20.30 11.46 -11.81
N LEU A 102 -19.37 11.43 -10.85
CA LEU A 102 -18.89 12.64 -10.18
C LEU A 102 -18.42 13.65 -11.22
N ARG A 103 -18.86 14.90 -11.10
CA ARG A 103 -18.41 16.01 -11.92
C ARG A 103 -17.00 16.43 -11.48
N PRO A 104 -15.97 16.29 -12.33
CA PRO A 104 -14.64 16.76 -11.98
C PRO A 104 -14.59 18.29 -11.92
N HIS A 105 -13.93 18.82 -10.89
CA HIS A 105 -13.63 20.25 -10.77
C HIS A 105 -12.15 20.57 -11.02
N ARG A 106 -11.31 19.54 -11.18
CA ARG A 106 -9.90 19.69 -11.56
C ARG A 106 -9.77 19.88 -13.07
N PRO A 107 -8.71 20.55 -13.52
CA PRO A 107 -8.34 20.53 -14.93
C PRO A 107 -8.06 19.10 -15.39
N ASP A 108 -8.08 18.91 -16.71
CA ASP A 108 -7.62 17.69 -17.35
C ASP A 108 -6.20 17.34 -16.89
N GLY A 109 -5.98 16.05 -16.65
CA GLY A 109 -4.68 15.48 -16.31
C GLY A 109 -4.30 14.35 -17.28
N PRO A 110 -3.19 13.66 -16.99
CA PRO A 110 -2.74 12.55 -17.82
C PRO A 110 -3.72 11.38 -17.77
N VAL A 111 -3.84 10.67 -18.90
CA VAL A 111 -4.65 9.45 -18.97
C VAL A 111 -4.05 8.36 -18.06
N PRO A 112 -4.85 7.70 -17.19
CA PRO A 112 -4.36 6.60 -16.37
C PRO A 112 -3.69 5.49 -17.17
N THR A 113 -2.50 5.08 -16.73
CA THR A 113 -1.71 4.08 -17.45
C THR A 113 -1.97 2.68 -16.91
N ILE A 114 -2.03 1.69 -17.80
CA ILE A 114 -2.23 0.27 -17.45
C ILE A 114 -1.09 -0.55 -18.05
N VAL A 115 -0.22 -1.08 -17.19
CA VAL A 115 1.02 -1.74 -17.62
C VAL A 115 1.04 -3.19 -17.13
N GLY A 116 1.37 -4.12 -18.04
CA GLY A 116 1.62 -5.52 -17.71
C GLY A 116 3.11 -5.82 -17.62
N TYR A 117 3.49 -6.62 -16.64
CA TYR A 117 4.86 -7.07 -16.40
C TYR A 117 4.97 -8.59 -16.51
N ALA A 118 6.16 -9.08 -16.82
CA ALA A 118 6.42 -10.52 -16.88
C ALA A 118 6.35 -11.13 -15.47
N THR A 119 7.00 -10.50 -14.49
CA THR A 119 7.06 -10.98 -13.10
C THR A 119 6.63 -9.90 -12.10
N ASP A 120 6.29 -10.30 -10.86
CA ASP A 120 6.05 -9.37 -9.74
C ASP A 120 7.28 -8.56 -9.37
N GLN A 121 8.48 -9.11 -9.54
CA GLN A 121 9.73 -8.37 -9.34
C GLN A 121 9.91 -7.29 -10.42
N ASP A 122 9.56 -7.57 -11.68
CA ASP A 122 9.56 -6.57 -12.75
C ASP A 122 8.51 -5.50 -12.51
N GLU A 123 7.32 -5.88 -12.04
CA GLU A 123 6.27 -4.96 -11.62
C GLU A 123 6.78 -4.01 -10.53
N ALA A 124 7.35 -4.56 -9.46
CA ALA A 124 7.87 -3.78 -8.34
C ALA A 124 9.01 -2.83 -8.76
N ASN A 125 9.91 -3.30 -9.63
CA ASN A 125 10.97 -2.46 -10.21
C ASN A 125 10.40 -1.36 -11.10
N GLY A 126 9.38 -1.68 -11.90
CA GLY A 126 8.67 -0.73 -12.74
C GLY A 126 7.89 0.31 -11.96
N ILE A 127 7.37 -0.04 -10.79
CA ILE A 127 6.76 0.91 -9.84
C ILE A 127 7.84 1.81 -9.23
N ALA A 128 8.96 1.25 -8.77
CA ALA A 128 10.05 2.04 -8.20
C ALA A 128 10.62 3.06 -9.19
N ARG A 129 10.81 2.68 -10.46
CA ARG A 129 11.22 3.59 -11.55
C ARG A 129 10.20 4.71 -11.73
N ALA A 130 8.93 4.37 -11.90
CA ALA A 130 7.89 5.38 -12.05
C ALA A 130 7.80 6.32 -10.84
N ALA A 131 7.92 5.80 -9.61
CA ALA A 131 7.91 6.64 -8.41
C ALA A 131 9.07 7.65 -8.41
N HIS A 132 10.25 7.21 -8.88
CA HIS A 132 11.40 8.08 -9.07
C HIS A 132 11.16 9.13 -10.17
N ASP A 133 10.59 8.74 -11.31
CA ASP A 133 10.31 9.65 -12.43
C ASP A 133 9.30 10.75 -12.05
N HIS A 134 8.33 10.43 -11.20
CA HIS A 134 7.37 11.40 -10.67
C HIS A 134 7.92 12.21 -9.49
N HIS A 135 9.09 11.86 -8.94
CA HIS A 135 9.73 12.66 -7.90
C HIS A 135 10.47 13.85 -8.53
N GLY A 136 10.21 15.05 -8.01
CA GLY A 136 10.87 16.24 -8.51
C GLY A 136 10.50 17.50 -7.72
N PRO A 137 10.95 18.68 -8.19
CA PRO A 137 10.60 19.95 -7.58
C PRO A 137 9.08 20.12 -7.50
N GLY A 138 8.54 20.26 -6.28
CA GLY A 138 7.09 20.40 -6.04
C GLY A 138 6.31 19.09 -5.90
N ARG A 139 6.95 17.93 -6.09
CA ARG A 139 6.35 16.59 -5.92
C ARG A 139 7.29 15.69 -5.11
N GLY A 140 7.20 15.82 -3.78
CA GLY A 140 7.98 15.00 -2.84
C GLY A 140 7.56 13.53 -2.87
N TRP A 141 8.38 12.65 -2.31
CA TRP A 141 8.05 11.22 -2.15
C TRP A 141 6.72 11.00 -1.40
N SER A 142 6.45 11.85 -0.41
CA SER A 142 5.23 11.86 0.40
C SER A 142 3.95 12.19 -0.35
N SER A 143 4.06 12.73 -1.57
CA SER A 143 2.92 12.96 -2.46
C SER A 143 2.54 11.71 -3.28
N GLN A 144 3.23 10.59 -3.06
CA GLN A 144 3.06 9.36 -3.82
C GLN A 144 2.71 8.18 -2.91
N ALA A 145 1.93 7.24 -3.45
CA ALA A 145 1.63 5.98 -2.77
C ALA A 145 1.62 4.78 -3.71
N VAL A 146 2.01 3.63 -3.16
CA VAL A 146 1.80 2.31 -3.76
C VAL A 146 0.71 1.58 -3.01
N LEU A 147 -0.41 1.34 -3.68
CA LEU A 147 -1.55 0.62 -3.14
C LEU A 147 -1.53 -0.84 -3.58
N VAL A 148 -1.69 -1.72 -2.61
CA VAL A 148 -1.72 -3.18 -2.83
C VAL A 148 -2.98 -3.80 -2.23
N ARG A 149 -3.44 -4.92 -2.80
CA ARG A 149 -4.63 -5.61 -2.30
C ARG A 149 -4.35 -6.47 -1.08
N THR A 150 -3.19 -7.12 -1.04
CA THR A 150 -2.77 -8.06 0.00
C THR A 150 -1.45 -7.61 0.61
N ASN A 151 -1.24 -7.93 1.90
CA ASN A 151 -0.01 -7.51 2.57
C ASN A 151 1.22 -8.29 2.06
N GLY A 152 1.05 -9.49 1.49
CA GLY A 152 2.15 -10.23 0.88
C GLY A 152 2.85 -9.47 -0.26
N GLN A 153 2.13 -8.58 -0.95
CA GLN A 153 2.70 -7.72 -2.00
C GLN A 153 3.60 -6.61 -1.43
N ILE A 154 3.36 -6.16 -0.19
CA ILE A 154 4.11 -5.07 0.45
C ILE A 154 5.60 -5.39 0.45
N ALA A 155 5.99 -6.60 0.88
CA ALA A 155 7.38 -7.00 1.00
C ALA A 155 8.14 -6.97 -0.35
N VAL A 156 7.46 -7.24 -1.47
CA VAL A 156 8.07 -7.19 -2.81
C VAL A 156 8.30 -5.74 -3.25
N ILE A 157 7.30 -4.87 -3.04
CA ILE A 157 7.39 -3.44 -3.33
C ILE A 157 8.45 -2.76 -2.46
N GLU A 158 8.43 -3.02 -1.16
CA GLU A 158 9.37 -2.47 -0.18
C GLU A 158 10.81 -2.81 -0.57
N ARG A 159 11.06 -4.07 -0.95
CA ARG A 159 12.38 -4.50 -1.42
C ARG A 159 12.83 -3.77 -2.68
N ALA A 160 11.92 -3.51 -3.63
CA ALA A 160 12.24 -2.77 -4.84
C ALA A 160 12.54 -1.30 -4.55
N LEU A 161 11.70 -0.62 -3.74
CA LEU A 161 11.93 0.77 -3.32
C LEU A 161 13.25 0.92 -2.56
N ARG A 162 13.55 -0.01 -1.64
CA ARG A 162 14.81 -0.06 -0.90
C ARG A 162 16.02 -0.23 -1.81
N ARG A 163 15.96 -1.15 -2.79
CA ARG A 163 17.03 -1.33 -3.79
C ARG A 163 17.23 -0.08 -4.65
N ALA A 164 16.16 0.65 -4.94
CA ALA A 164 16.20 1.92 -5.65
C ALA A 164 16.59 3.12 -4.77
N ALA A 165 16.92 2.90 -3.48
CA ALA A 165 17.20 3.94 -2.50
C ALA A 165 16.08 4.99 -2.36
N ILE A 166 14.82 4.58 -2.56
CA ILE A 166 13.64 5.44 -2.42
C ILE A 166 13.15 5.38 -0.96
N PRO A 167 13.03 6.52 -0.26
CA PRO A 167 12.43 6.57 1.07
C PRO A 167 10.98 6.11 1.01
N HIS A 168 10.61 5.17 1.88
CA HIS A 168 9.27 4.60 1.90
C HIS A 168 8.84 4.23 3.33
N ARG A 169 7.53 4.11 3.54
CA ARG A 169 6.96 3.64 4.81
C ARG A 169 5.70 2.82 4.57
N VAL A 170 5.45 1.84 5.43
CA VAL A 170 4.27 0.99 5.35
C VAL A 170 3.21 1.50 6.33
N ARG A 171 2.01 1.84 5.84
CA ARG A 171 0.91 2.26 6.73
C ARG A 171 0.02 1.09 7.14
N GLY A 172 -0.29 1.00 8.43
CA GLY A 172 -1.24 0.02 9.00
C GLY A 172 -0.62 -1.32 9.42
N ALA A 173 0.71 -1.45 9.42
CA ALA A 173 1.41 -2.69 9.76
C ALA A 173 1.77 -2.84 11.26
N GLY A 174 2.13 -1.74 11.94
CA GLY A 174 2.69 -1.77 13.30
C GLY A 174 1.70 -2.12 14.43
N ASP A 175 0.42 -1.78 14.29
CA ASP A 175 -0.54 -1.90 15.40
C ASP A 175 -0.97 -3.35 15.68
N LEU A 176 -0.97 -4.23 14.67
CA LEU A 176 -1.42 -5.62 14.83
C LEU A 176 -0.42 -6.49 15.59
N LEU A 177 0.89 -6.33 15.32
CA LEU A 177 1.93 -7.12 15.99
C LEU A 177 2.14 -6.72 17.47
N ALA A 178 1.77 -5.48 17.82
CA ALA A 178 1.87 -4.98 19.18
C ALA A 178 0.74 -5.50 20.10
N ASP A 179 -0.33 -6.06 19.53
CA ASP A 179 -1.45 -6.61 20.28
C ASP A 179 -1.06 -7.87 21.07
N ARG A 180 -1.45 -7.92 22.36
CA ARG A 180 -1.06 -8.99 23.28
C ARG A 180 -1.71 -10.33 22.95
N ASP A 181 -2.95 -10.31 22.47
CA ASP A 181 -3.67 -11.52 22.11
C ASP A 181 -3.12 -12.08 20.79
N VAL A 182 -2.82 -11.21 19.82
CA VAL A 182 -2.13 -11.60 18.58
C VAL A 182 -0.77 -12.22 18.90
N ALA A 183 0.02 -11.61 19.78
CA ALA A 183 1.30 -12.18 20.21
C ALA A 183 1.13 -13.55 20.93
N GLY A 184 -0.01 -13.79 21.58
CA GLY A 184 -0.38 -15.09 22.14
C GLY A 184 -0.67 -16.12 21.06
N LEU A 185 -1.55 -15.77 20.11
CA LEU A 185 -1.93 -16.60 18.96
C LEU A 185 -0.70 -17.01 18.14
N LEU A 186 0.18 -16.06 17.81
CA LEU A 186 1.37 -16.35 17.03
C LEU A 186 2.31 -17.32 17.74
N ARG A 187 2.43 -17.24 19.07
CA ARG A 187 3.23 -18.22 19.83
C ARG A 187 2.61 -19.63 19.84
N ASP A 188 1.29 -19.75 19.72
CA ASP A 188 0.63 -21.04 19.57
C ASP A 188 0.87 -21.61 18.17
N LEU A 189 0.67 -20.79 17.14
CA LEU A 189 0.91 -21.15 15.74
C LEU A 189 2.37 -21.55 15.50
N ASP A 190 3.34 -20.82 16.07
CA ASP A 190 4.78 -21.11 15.99
C ASP A 190 5.14 -22.51 16.54
N ARG A 191 4.27 -23.17 17.31
CA ARG A 191 4.47 -24.52 17.87
C ARG A 191 3.77 -25.62 17.07
N ARG A 192 2.85 -25.25 16.19
CA ARG A 192 2.04 -26.19 15.42
C ARG A 192 2.75 -26.52 14.11
N ARG A 193 2.89 -27.82 13.83
CA ARG A 193 3.51 -28.32 12.60
C ARG A 193 2.48 -28.74 11.55
N GLU A 194 1.22 -28.38 11.72
CA GLU A 194 0.15 -28.76 10.80
C GLU A 194 0.02 -27.72 9.66
N PRO A 195 -0.68 -28.06 8.56
CA PRO A 195 -0.94 -27.11 7.49
C PRO A 195 -1.62 -25.85 8.02
N LEU A 196 -1.20 -24.69 7.51
CA LEU A 196 -1.78 -23.40 7.90
C LEU A 196 -3.29 -23.36 7.63
N ALA A 197 -3.77 -23.99 6.54
CA ALA A 197 -5.20 -24.08 6.23
C ALA A 197 -6.03 -24.72 7.38
N THR A 198 -5.47 -25.73 8.06
CA THR A 198 -6.13 -26.38 9.20
C THR A 198 -6.20 -25.44 10.39
N THR A 199 -5.08 -24.82 10.78
CA THR A 199 -5.04 -23.89 11.91
C THR A 199 -5.89 -22.64 11.70
N LEU A 200 -5.96 -22.12 10.47
CA LEU A 200 -6.85 -21.00 10.15
C LEU A 200 -8.34 -21.41 10.21
N SER A 201 -8.66 -22.67 9.89
CA SER A 201 -10.02 -23.18 10.04
C SER A 201 -10.40 -23.29 11.52
N ASP A 202 -9.48 -23.78 12.36
CA ASP A 202 -9.67 -23.81 13.82
C ASP A 202 -9.81 -22.41 14.41
N LEU A 203 -8.99 -21.46 13.95
CA LEU A 203 -9.06 -20.06 14.36
C LEU A 203 -10.39 -19.42 13.96
N GLN A 204 -10.89 -19.69 12.75
CA GLN A 204 -12.20 -19.23 12.30
C GLN A 204 -13.32 -19.77 13.20
N LEU A 205 -13.28 -21.06 13.55
CA LEU A 205 -14.25 -21.65 14.48
C LEU A 205 -14.20 -21.01 15.87
N ALA A 206 -12.99 -20.74 16.38
CA ALA A 206 -12.81 -20.05 17.66
C ALA A 206 -13.37 -18.62 17.62
N ILE A 207 -13.14 -17.87 16.53
CA ILE A 207 -13.72 -16.54 16.32
C ILE A 207 -15.25 -16.61 16.28
N ASP A 208 -15.82 -17.57 15.57
CA ASP A 208 -17.26 -17.71 15.45
C ASP A 208 -17.92 -18.08 16.78
N ALA A 209 -17.24 -18.92 17.60
CA ALA A 209 -17.67 -19.26 18.95
C ALA A 209 -17.60 -18.05 19.89
N ASP A 210 -16.47 -17.34 19.94
CA ASP A 210 -16.29 -16.13 20.74
C ASP A 210 -17.34 -15.06 20.36
N ARG A 211 -17.65 -14.93 19.06
CA ARG A 211 -18.70 -14.02 18.58
C ARG A 211 -20.08 -14.46 19.07
N ALA A 212 -20.42 -15.74 18.98
CA ALA A 212 -21.71 -16.27 19.45
C ALA A 212 -21.87 -16.10 20.97
N GLU A 213 -20.81 -16.29 21.75
CA GLU A 213 -20.82 -16.03 23.19
C GLU A 213 -21.03 -14.55 23.51
N LEU A 214 -20.37 -13.65 22.79
CA LEU A 214 -20.58 -12.20 22.91
C LEU A 214 -22.00 -11.78 22.51
N GLU A 215 -22.58 -12.42 21.50
CA GLU A 215 -23.95 -12.18 21.07
C GLU A 215 -24.98 -12.70 22.08
N ALA A 216 -24.64 -13.77 22.81
CA ALA A 216 -25.49 -14.37 23.84
C ALA A 216 -25.37 -13.69 25.22
N ALA A 217 -24.28 -12.94 25.46
CA ALA A 217 -24.10 -12.20 26.70
C ALA A 217 -25.12 -11.06 26.80
N GLU A 218 -25.93 -11.04 27.87
CA GLU A 218 -26.87 -9.96 28.21
C GLU A 218 -26.15 -8.70 28.76
N ASP A 219 -24.88 -8.48 28.39
CA ASP A 219 -24.08 -7.36 28.85
C ASP A 219 -24.42 -6.09 28.02
N PRO A 220 -24.74 -4.95 28.67
CA PRO A 220 -24.95 -3.68 27.97
C PRO A 220 -23.68 -3.09 27.32
N GLU A 221 -22.48 -3.62 27.57
CA GLU A 221 -21.26 -3.21 26.85
C GLU A 221 -21.17 -3.85 25.46
N LEU A 222 -20.95 -3.00 24.45
CA LEU A 222 -20.94 -3.37 23.04
C LEU A 222 -19.75 -4.30 22.74
N PRO A 223 -19.95 -5.48 22.10
CA PRO A 223 -18.90 -6.48 21.86
C PRO A 223 -17.57 -5.89 21.36
N GLU A 224 -17.60 -4.99 20.37
CA GLU A 224 -16.43 -4.35 19.75
C GLU A 224 -15.59 -3.47 20.70
N THR A 225 -16.19 -2.98 21.78
CA THR A 225 -15.51 -2.16 22.80
C THR A 225 -14.94 -2.99 23.94
N THR A 226 -15.45 -4.22 24.11
CA THR A 226 -14.95 -5.18 25.08
C THR A 226 -13.56 -5.68 24.67
N ALA A 227 -12.80 -6.19 25.63
CA ALA A 227 -11.54 -6.86 25.33
C ALA A 227 -11.75 -8.04 24.35
N ALA A 228 -12.89 -8.74 24.46
CA ALA A 228 -13.20 -9.87 23.60
C ALA A 228 -13.50 -9.46 22.14
N GLY A 229 -14.24 -8.37 21.89
CA GLY A 229 -14.46 -7.91 20.50
C GLY A 229 -13.20 -7.32 19.85
N ARG A 230 -12.35 -6.62 20.61
CA ARG A 230 -11.03 -6.20 20.12
C ARG A 230 -10.17 -7.41 19.72
N ARG A 231 -10.17 -8.47 20.54
CA ARG A 231 -9.49 -9.73 20.25
C ARG A 231 -10.01 -10.39 18.98
N ILE A 232 -11.34 -10.45 18.81
CA ILE A 232 -11.98 -10.99 17.60
C ILE A 232 -11.52 -10.23 16.36
N ALA A 233 -11.58 -8.90 16.37
CA ALA A 233 -11.17 -8.08 15.23
C ALA A 233 -9.69 -8.30 14.88
N ALA A 234 -8.81 -8.35 15.88
CA ALA A 234 -7.39 -8.63 15.69
C ALA A 234 -7.16 -10.04 15.10
N PHE A 235 -7.86 -11.06 15.60
CA PHE A 235 -7.76 -12.43 15.09
C PHE A 235 -8.33 -12.57 13.68
N GLN A 236 -9.39 -11.85 13.33
CA GLN A 236 -9.91 -11.78 11.97
C GLN A 236 -8.87 -11.18 11.00
N GLN A 237 -8.13 -10.16 11.45
CA GLN A 237 -7.03 -9.60 10.66
C GLN A 237 -5.90 -10.63 10.47
N VAL A 238 -5.51 -11.36 11.52
CA VAL A 238 -4.54 -12.47 11.40
C VAL A 238 -5.04 -13.57 10.46
N LEU A 239 -6.31 -13.94 10.57
CA LEU A 239 -6.96 -14.94 9.73
C LEU A 239 -6.95 -14.54 8.26
N ARG A 240 -7.26 -13.27 7.97
CA ARG A 240 -7.17 -12.72 6.61
C ARG A 240 -5.75 -12.80 6.07
N LEU A 241 -4.76 -12.39 6.87
CA LEU A 241 -3.36 -12.43 6.46
C LEU A 241 -2.86 -13.86 6.24
N GLY A 242 -3.34 -14.82 7.03
CA GLY A 242 -3.09 -16.24 6.80
C GLY A 242 -3.75 -16.75 5.52
N ARG A 243 -4.98 -16.33 5.22
CA ARG A 243 -5.67 -16.67 3.97
C ARG A 243 -4.97 -16.06 2.75
N ASP A 244 -4.49 -14.82 2.87
CA ASP A 244 -3.66 -14.18 1.86
C ASP A 244 -2.37 -14.99 1.62
N LEU A 245 -1.71 -15.45 2.69
CA LEU A 245 -0.57 -16.37 2.58
C LEU A 245 -0.97 -17.69 1.92
N LEU A 246 -2.15 -18.28 2.17
CA LEU A 246 -2.55 -19.53 1.50
C LEU A 246 -2.86 -19.36 0.01
N VAL A 247 -3.23 -18.15 -0.43
CA VAL A 247 -3.38 -17.84 -1.88
C VAL A 247 -2.02 -17.83 -2.58
N VAL A 248 -0.99 -17.46 -1.81
CA VAL A 248 0.42 -17.30 -2.18
C VAL A 248 1.12 -18.67 -2.10
N GLU A 249 1.12 -19.28 -0.94
CA GLU A 249 1.71 -20.57 -0.56
C GLU A 249 0.62 -21.53 -0.02
N PRO A 250 -0.06 -22.30 -0.90
CA PRO A 250 -1.13 -23.22 -0.48
C PRO A 250 -0.69 -24.32 0.49
N THR A 251 0.62 -24.59 0.55
CA THR A 251 1.23 -25.60 1.41
C THR A 251 1.91 -24.99 2.64
N ALA A 252 1.69 -23.69 2.92
CA ALA A 252 2.23 -23.03 4.09
C ALA A 252 1.86 -23.78 5.38
N ARG A 253 2.78 -23.79 6.34
CA ARG A 253 2.61 -24.44 7.65
C ARG A 253 2.39 -23.40 8.72
N ALA A 254 1.76 -23.80 9.81
CA ALA A 254 1.46 -22.89 10.92
C ALA A 254 2.74 -22.32 11.58
N ASP A 255 3.80 -23.12 11.66
CA ASP A 255 5.09 -22.74 12.24
C ASP A 255 5.88 -21.70 11.41
N ASP A 256 5.59 -21.58 10.12
CA ASP A 256 6.23 -20.59 9.24
C ASP A 256 5.46 -19.27 9.20
N PHE A 257 4.15 -19.30 9.48
CA PHE A 257 3.26 -18.15 9.36
C PHE A 257 3.64 -17.00 10.29
N GLY A 258 4.04 -17.28 11.53
CA GLY A 258 4.43 -16.22 12.48
C GLY A 258 5.71 -15.50 12.04
N GLY A 259 6.65 -16.20 11.40
CA GLY A 259 7.83 -15.61 10.79
C GLY A 259 7.44 -14.71 9.60
N TRP A 260 6.62 -15.24 8.70
CA TRP A 260 6.08 -14.51 7.56
C TRP A 260 5.30 -13.26 7.98
N LEU A 261 4.42 -13.37 8.97
CA LEU A 261 3.58 -12.27 9.44
C LEU A 261 4.44 -11.15 10.04
N ARG A 262 5.44 -11.50 10.84
CA ARG A 262 6.39 -10.53 11.40
C ARG A 262 7.23 -9.87 10.32
N ALA A 263 7.64 -10.60 9.29
CA ALA A 263 8.34 -10.03 8.13
C ALA A 263 7.43 -9.12 7.31
N THR A 264 6.15 -9.46 7.20
CA THR A 264 5.13 -8.72 6.43
C THR A 264 4.67 -7.44 7.14
N LEU A 265 4.68 -7.43 8.47
CA LEU A 265 4.18 -6.33 9.29
C LEU A 265 5.28 -5.53 10.01
N ARG A 266 6.56 -5.83 9.77
CA ARG A 266 7.66 -5.07 10.36
C ARG A 266 7.64 -3.65 9.84
N ASP A 267 7.50 -2.71 10.76
CA ASP A 267 7.71 -1.29 10.55
C ASP A 267 9.21 -1.01 10.49
N GLU A 268 9.83 -1.17 9.33
CA GLU A 268 11.14 -0.58 9.09
C GLU A 268 10.99 0.92 8.87
N GLY A 269 11.06 1.67 9.97
CA GLY A 269 11.46 3.07 9.94
C GLY A 269 10.31 4.05 10.00
N THR A 270 10.09 4.53 11.22
CA THR A 270 9.59 5.87 11.53
C THR A 270 10.49 6.95 10.92
N GLU A 271 10.52 7.08 9.59
CA GLU A 271 10.90 8.33 8.96
C GLU A 271 9.66 9.23 8.93
N ARG A 272 9.53 10.05 9.99
CA ARG A 272 8.78 11.31 9.89
C ARG A 272 9.54 12.19 8.89
N GLY A 273 9.27 11.98 7.60
CA GLY A 273 9.97 12.60 6.47
C GLY A 273 9.23 12.41 5.14
N ASP A 274 9.85 12.92 4.08
CA ASP A 274 9.37 12.79 2.70
C ASP A 274 9.61 11.37 2.20
N ALA A 275 8.57 10.53 2.17
CA ALA A 275 8.67 9.11 1.84
C ALA A 275 7.40 8.59 1.15
N VAL A 276 7.56 7.64 0.22
CA VAL A 276 6.45 6.98 -0.50
C VAL A 276 5.66 6.10 0.48
N ASP A 277 4.33 6.27 0.47
CA ASP A 277 3.43 5.46 1.29
C ASP A 277 3.14 4.10 0.62
N ILE A 278 3.40 2.98 1.29
CA ILE A 278 2.92 1.66 0.87
C ILE A 278 1.71 1.31 1.74
N VAL A 279 0.55 1.12 1.12
CA VAL A 279 -0.73 1.00 1.84
C VAL A 279 -1.59 -0.10 1.23
N SER A 280 -2.33 -0.84 2.07
CA SER A 280 -3.36 -1.75 1.56
C SER A 280 -4.58 -0.98 1.04
N PHE A 281 -5.36 -1.54 0.12
CA PHE A 281 -6.58 -0.88 -0.39
C PHE A 281 -7.53 -0.42 0.72
N HIS A 282 -7.64 -1.21 1.79
CA HIS A 282 -8.52 -0.88 2.92
C HIS A 282 -7.95 0.29 3.75
N ALA A 283 -6.66 0.24 4.07
CA ALA A 283 -6.00 1.28 4.84
C ALA A 283 -5.83 2.60 4.06
N ALA A 284 -6.04 2.58 2.74
CA ALA A 284 -6.01 3.77 1.91
C ALA A 284 -7.30 4.60 1.99
N LYS A 285 -8.39 4.05 2.54
CA LYS A 285 -9.65 4.78 2.70
C LYS A 285 -9.45 6.04 3.55
N GLY A 286 -10.09 7.14 3.15
CA GLY A 286 -9.91 8.46 3.77
C GLY A 286 -8.61 9.19 3.41
N LEU A 287 -7.64 8.53 2.76
CA LEU A 287 -6.37 9.14 2.33
C LEU A 287 -6.44 9.63 0.88
N GLU A 288 -5.42 10.40 0.46
CA GLU A 288 -5.23 10.88 -0.91
C GLU A 288 -3.76 11.23 -1.19
N TRP A 289 -3.35 11.08 -2.45
CA TRP A 289 -2.00 11.37 -2.94
C TRP A 289 -2.06 11.96 -4.36
N SER A 290 -1.07 12.78 -4.72
CA SER A 290 -0.93 13.28 -6.09
C SER A 290 -0.72 12.16 -7.09
N VAL A 291 0.13 11.17 -6.74
CA VAL A 291 0.45 10.03 -7.60
C VAL A 291 0.12 8.73 -6.88
N VAL A 292 -0.63 7.85 -7.53
CA VAL A 292 -0.95 6.53 -6.99
C VAL A 292 -0.59 5.43 -7.97
N HIS A 293 0.17 4.47 -7.49
CA HIS A 293 0.50 3.22 -8.16
C HIS A 293 -0.35 2.09 -7.56
N VAL A 294 -1.29 1.54 -8.32
CA VAL A 294 -2.12 0.41 -7.91
C VAL A 294 -1.52 -0.88 -8.47
N ALA A 295 -1.00 -1.73 -7.60
CA ALA A 295 -0.22 -2.90 -7.98
C ALA A 295 -1.00 -4.22 -7.84
N GLY A 296 -0.65 -5.18 -8.69
CA GLY A 296 -1.19 -6.54 -8.70
C GLY A 296 -2.68 -6.63 -9.01
N LEU A 297 -3.11 -5.93 -10.04
CA LEU A 297 -4.44 -6.04 -10.61
C LEU A 297 -4.57 -7.33 -11.42
N GLU A 298 -4.63 -8.46 -10.70
CA GLU A 298 -4.60 -9.81 -11.23
C GLU A 298 -5.81 -10.62 -10.77
N ALA A 299 -6.24 -11.56 -11.61
CA ALA A 299 -7.28 -12.52 -11.24
C ALA A 299 -6.82 -13.36 -10.03
N GLY A 300 -7.61 -13.33 -8.95
CA GLY A 300 -7.29 -13.98 -7.68
C GLY A 300 -6.80 -13.02 -6.59
N PHE A 301 -6.31 -11.83 -6.97
CA PHE A 301 -6.09 -10.70 -6.07
C PHE A 301 -7.18 -9.66 -6.21
N VAL A 302 -7.45 -9.19 -7.42
CA VAL A 302 -8.48 -8.19 -7.69
C VAL A 302 -9.36 -8.70 -8.84
N PRO A 303 -10.57 -9.21 -8.58
CA PRO A 303 -11.14 -9.50 -7.26
C PRO A 303 -10.42 -10.68 -6.59
N VAL A 304 -10.44 -10.71 -5.26
CA VAL A 304 -9.91 -11.85 -4.49
C VAL A 304 -10.66 -13.15 -4.83
N SER A 305 -9.94 -14.27 -4.86
CA SER A 305 -10.49 -15.59 -5.22
C SER A 305 -11.66 -16.07 -4.34
N HIS A 306 -11.78 -15.54 -3.12
CA HIS A 306 -12.83 -15.89 -2.17
C HIS A 306 -14.11 -15.05 -2.33
N ALA A 307 -14.10 -14.00 -3.18
CA ALA A 307 -15.28 -13.21 -3.52
C ALA A 307 -16.19 -13.99 -4.49
N ARG A 308 -16.96 -14.93 -3.93
CA ARG A 308 -17.78 -15.89 -4.71
C ARG A 308 -19.23 -15.45 -4.91
N THR A 309 -19.77 -14.63 -4.01
CA THR A 309 -21.11 -14.07 -4.11
C THR A 309 -21.10 -12.78 -4.92
N ASP A 310 -22.25 -12.38 -5.45
CA ASP A 310 -22.36 -11.12 -6.20
C ASP A 310 -22.10 -9.90 -5.29
N ASP A 311 -22.54 -9.94 -4.03
CA ASP A 311 -22.24 -8.90 -3.04
C ASP A 311 -20.74 -8.79 -2.74
N ALA A 312 -20.04 -9.92 -2.60
CA ALA A 312 -18.61 -9.92 -2.36
C ALA A 312 -17.82 -9.42 -3.59
N ARG A 313 -18.29 -9.72 -4.81
CA ARG A 313 -17.72 -9.17 -6.05
C ARG A 313 -17.98 -7.67 -6.17
N ALA A 314 -19.18 -7.23 -5.79
CA ALA A 314 -19.53 -5.82 -5.75
C ALA A 314 -18.67 -5.05 -4.73
N GLU A 315 -18.37 -5.65 -3.58
CA GLU A 315 -17.43 -5.11 -2.60
C GLU A 315 -16.01 -5.00 -3.16
N GLU A 316 -15.50 -6.02 -3.86
CA GLU A 316 -14.18 -5.94 -4.50
C GLU A 316 -14.10 -4.86 -5.58
N GLN A 317 -15.19 -4.62 -6.31
CA GLN A 317 -15.28 -3.51 -7.26
C GLN A 317 -15.26 -2.15 -6.54
N ARG A 318 -16.00 -2.00 -5.43
CA ARG A 318 -15.94 -0.79 -4.59
C ARG A 318 -14.55 -0.58 -3.99
N LEU A 319 -13.88 -1.66 -3.59
CA LEU A 319 -12.54 -1.61 -3.04
C LEU A 319 -11.51 -1.13 -4.08
N LEU A 320 -11.60 -1.61 -5.32
CA LEU A 320 -10.80 -1.08 -6.42
C LEU A 320 -11.16 0.37 -6.70
N TYR A 321 -12.45 0.72 -6.78
CA TYR A 321 -12.90 2.12 -6.96
C TYR A 321 -12.31 3.07 -5.90
N VAL A 322 -12.33 2.68 -4.62
CA VAL A 322 -11.69 3.43 -3.54
C VAL A 322 -10.20 3.61 -3.81
N ALA A 323 -9.48 2.54 -4.17
CA ALA A 323 -8.04 2.61 -4.47
C ALA A 323 -7.72 3.56 -5.63
N LEU A 324 -8.49 3.51 -6.73
CA LEU A 324 -8.29 4.39 -7.89
C LEU A 324 -8.55 5.86 -7.54
N THR A 325 -9.60 6.15 -6.76
CA THR A 325 -9.97 7.52 -6.34
C THR A 325 -9.10 8.09 -5.22
N ARG A 326 -8.06 7.38 -4.78
CA ARG A 326 -7.03 7.99 -3.91
C ARG A 326 -6.06 8.86 -4.70
N ALA A 327 -6.01 8.69 -6.02
CA ALA A 327 -5.17 9.47 -6.92
C ALA A 327 -5.79 10.84 -7.22
N ALA A 328 -5.00 11.91 -7.06
CA ALA A 328 -5.43 13.25 -7.42
C ALA A 328 -5.03 13.62 -8.86
N ASP A 329 -3.77 13.38 -9.24
CA ASP A 329 -3.19 13.87 -10.51
C ASP A 329 -2.81 12.73 -11.46
N VAL A 330 -2.14 11.69 -10.94
CA VAL A 330 -1.62 10.58 -11.75
C VAL A 330 -2.04 9.23 -11.16
N LEU A 331 -2.59 8.38 -12.01
CA LEU A 331 -2.97 7.01 -11.67
C LEU A 331 -2.25 6.02 -12.58
N ARG A 332 -1.59 5.05 -11.97
CA ARG A 332 -0.89 3.97 -12.66
C ARG A 332 -1.31 2.62 -12.14
N CYS A 333 -1.84 1.79 -13.01
CA CYS A 333 -2.37 0.47 -12.72
C CYS A 333 -1.44 -0.60 -13.28
N THR A 334 -0.97 -1.54 -12.46
CA THR A 334 -0.04 -2.58 -12.89
C THR A 334 -0.53 -3.98 -12.54
N TRP A 335 -0.04 -4.96 -13.30
CA TRP A 335 -0.26 -6.38 -13.04
C TRP A 335 0.94 -7.18 -13.54
N ALA A 336 1.17 -8.37 -12.97
CA ALA A 336 2.22 -9.29 -13.39
C ALA A 336 1.64 -10.61 -13.95
N ALA A 337 2.28 -11.16 -14.99
CA ALA A 337 1.91 -12.45 -15.58
C ALA A 337 2.39 -13.65 -14.75
N GLN A 338 3.38 -13.44 -13.87
CA GLN A 338 3.90 -14.46 -12.96
C GLN A 338 4.18 -13.83 -11.59
N ARG A 339 3.85 -14.55 -10.52
CA ARG A 339 4.22 -14.17 -9.14
C ARG A 339 4.99 -15.25 -8.44
N THR A 340 5.91 -14.83 -7.59
CA THR A 340 6.73 -15.72 -6.78
C THR A 340 6.27 -15.69 -5.33
N PHE A 341 6.04 -16.88 -4.79
CA PHE A 341 5.52 -17.14 -3.46
C PHE A 341 6.44 -18.15 -2.78
N GLY A 342 7.37 -17.64 -1.97
CA GLY A 342 8.49 -18.43 -1.47
C GLY A 342 9.35 -18.93 -2.62
N GLU A 343 9.43 -20.26 -2.81
CA GLU A 343 10.13 -20.90 -3.94
C GLU A 343 9.21 -21.21 -5.13
N ARG A 344 7.90 -20.97 -5.00
CA ARG A 344 6.91 -21.36 -6.00
C ARG A 344 6.57 -20.20 -6.92
N GLU A 345 6.65 -20.44 -8.22
CA GLU A 345 6.16 -19.52 -9.24
C GLU A 345 4.74 -19.88 -9.67
N VAL A 346 3.88 -18.88 -9.78
CA VAL A 346 2.47 -19.05 -10.14
C VAL A 346 2.13 -18.09 -11.27
N GLU A 347 1.65 -18.64 -12.38
CA GLU A 347 1.12 -17.85 -13.49
C GLU A 347 -0.17 -17.13 -13.07
N ARG A 348 -0.28 -15.87 -13.47
CA ARG A 348 -1.40 -14.98 -13.16
C ARG A 348 -1.96 -14.41 -14.44
N ARG A 349 -3.27 -14.17 -14.42
CA ARG A 349 -4.00 -13.50 -15.51
C ARG A 349 -4.33 -12.07 -15.09
N PRO A 350 -4.43 -11.13 -16.03
CA PRO A 350 -4.87 -9.78 -15.70
C PRO A 350 -6.25 -9.83 -15.05
N SER A 351 -6.51 -8.90 -14.12
CA SER A 351 -7.81 -8.74 -13.51
C SER A 351 -8.89 -8.52 -14.58
N PRO A 352 -10.08 -9.16 -14.47
CA PRO A 352 -11.20 -8.85 -15.35
C PRO A 352 -11.65 -7.38 -15.23
N LEU A 353 -11.37 -6.73 -14.09
CA LEU A 353 -11.69 -5.31 -13.87
C LEU A 353 -10.75 -4.36 -14.65
N LEU A 354 -9.65 -4.85 -15.22
CA LEU A 354 -8.82 -4.05 -16.13
C LEU A 354 -9.47 -3.83 -17.50
N GLY A 355 -10.44 -4.66 -17.90
CA GLY A 355 -11.12 -4.53 -19.20
C GLY A 355 -11.81 -3.17 -19.37
N PRO A 356 -12.75 -2.80 -18.47
CA PRO A 356 -13.41 -1.49 -18.49
C PRO A 356 -12.42 -0.32 -18.40
N LEU A 357 -11.41 -0.43 -17.54
CA LEU A 357 -10.34 0.56 -17.39
C LEU A 357 -9.59 0.83 -18.70
N ARG A 358 -9.21 -0.24 -19.42
CA ARG A 358 -8.52 -0.14 -20.71
C ARG A 358 -9.39 0.52 -21.78
N ALA A 359 -10.68 0.21 -21.81
CA ALA A 359 -11.61 0.80 -22.76
C ALA A 359 -11.70 2.32 -22.56
N VAL A 360 -11.95 2.76 -21.32
CA VAL A 360 -12.03 4.19 -21.01
C VAL A 360 -10.70 4.91 -21.24
N ALA A 361 -9.57 4.33 -20.83
CA ALA A 361 -8.26 4.92 -21.08
C ALA A 361 -7.97 5.08 -22.59
N ALA A 362 -8.34 4.11 -23.43
CA ALA A 362 -8.19 4.21 -24.87
C ALA A 362 -9.09 5.28 -25.49
N GLU A 363 -10.32 5.43 -25.01
CA GLU A 363 -11.24 6.48 -25.45
C GLU A 363 -10.73 7.89 -25.08
N LEU A 364 -10.24 8.08 -23.85
CA LEU A 364 -9.67 9.34 -23.38
C LEU A 364 -8.42 9.74 -24.18
N ALA A 365 -7.55 8.77 -24.47
CA ALA A 365 -6.36 8.98 -25.30
C ALA A 365 -6.75 9.35 -26.75
N ALA A 366 -7.75 8.67 -27.32
CA ALA A 366 -8.23 8.97 -28.68
C ALA A 366 -8.92 10.35 -28.77
N ALA A 367 -9.56 10.81 -27.69
CA ALA A 367 -10.19 12.12 -27.61
C ALA A 367 -9.19 13.28 -27.49
N GLY A 368 -7.88 13.00 -27.30
CA GLY A 368 -6.87 14.04 -27.11
C GLY A 368 -7.02 14.80 -25.79
N THR A 369 -7.69 14.20 -24.81
CA THR A 369 -7.90 14.77 -23.46
C THR A 369 -6.69 14.51 -22.53
N ASP A 370 -5.55 14.14 -23.10
CA ASP A 370 -4.31 13.90 -22.38
C ASP A 370 -3.59 15.23 -22.16
N ALA A 371 -3.71 15.77 -20.95
CA ALA A 371 -2.85 16.87 -20.55
C ALA A 371 -1.48 16.30 -20.19
N PRO A 372 -0.37 16.83 -20.72
CA PRO A 372 0.96 16.32 -20.40
C PRO A 372 1.18 16.39 -18.89
N ASP A 373 1.66 15.30 -18.29
CA ASP A 373 2.13 15.35 -16.90
C ASP A 373 3.22 16.43 -16.83
N PRO A 374 3.08 17.48 -15.99
CA PRO A 374 4.05 18.57 -15.94
C PRO A 374 5.48 18.09 -15.66
N THR A 375 5.63 16.95 -14.98
CA THR A 375 6.89 16.25 -14.74
C THR A 375 7.34 15.42 -15.95
N GLY A 376 6.43 14.70 -16.59
CA GLY A 376 6.64 14.01 -17.87
C GLY A 376 7.19 14.93 -18.96
N ALA A 377 6.66 16.15 -19.11
CA ALA A 377 7.17 17.13 -20.07
C ALA A 377 8.64 17.56 -19.78
N LEU A 378 9.06 17.55 -18.51
CA LEU A 378 10.44 17.83 -18.09
C LEU A 378 11.36 16.61 -18.32
N ALA A 379 10.85 15.40 -18.12
CA ALA A 379 11.53 14.14 -18.46
C ALA A 379 11.66 13.97 -19.98
N ASP A 380 10.62 14.26 -20.75
CA ASP A 380 10.60 14.28 -22.22
C ASP A 380 11.50 15.38 -22.77
N SER A 381 11.52 16.57 -22.14
CA SER A 381 12.47 17.62 -22.49
C SER A 381 13.93 17.22 -22.18
N ARG A 382 14.16 16.46 -21.10
CA ARG A 382 15.47 15.87 -20.80
C ARG A 382 15.85 14.77 -21.79
N ALA A 383 14.92 13.90 -22.13
CA ALA A 383 15.10 12.84 -23.12
C ALA A 383 15.30 13.39 -24.54
N ALA A 384 14.64 14.51 -24.88
CA ALA A 384 14.85 15.22 -26.14
C ALA A 384 16.19 15.98 -26.21
N LEU A 385 16.82 16.23 -25.05
CA LEU A 385 18.19 16.77 -24.96
C LEU A 385 19.27 15.67 -25.05
N ASP A 386 18.89 14.39 -24.92
CA ASP A 386 19.77 13.24 -25.15
C ASP A 386 19.53 12.64 -26.55
N PRO A 387 20.54 12.59 -27.45
CA PRO A 387 20.36 12.08 -28.80
C PRO A 387 20.03 10.57 -28.82
N PRO A 388 19.30 10.07 -29.84
CA PRO A 388 18.82 8.68 -29.92
C PRO A 388 19.91 7.60 -29.97
N ASP A 389 21.18 7.98 -30.12
CA ASP A 389 22.36 7.10 -30.08
C ASP A 389 23.15 7.19 -28.76
N ALA A 390 22.60 7.85 -27.73
CA ALA A 390 23.20 7.84 -26.41
C ALA A 390 23.18 6.39 -25.85
N PRO A 391 24.32 5.87 -25.36
CA PRO A 391 24.34 4.56 -24.72
C PRO A 391 23.31 4.54 -23.58
N PRO A 392 22.63 3.40 -23.34
CA PRO A 392 21.62 3.30 -22.29
C PRO A 392 22.20 3.84 -20.98
N ALA A 393 21.45 4.71 -20.30
CA ALA A 393 21.84 5.23 -19.01
C ALA A 393 22.27 4.06 -18.11
N PRO A 394 23.48 4.10 -17.54
CA PRO A 394 24.03 2.96 -16.84
C PRO A 394 23.11 2.56 -15.69
N ASP A 395 22.81 1.26 -15.58
CA ASP A 395 21.94 0.71 -14.55
C ASP A 395 22.49 1.11 -13.17
N PRO A 396 21.77 1.94 -12.39
CA PRO A 396 22.26 2.44 -11.10
C PRO A 396 22.64 1.32 -10.13
N VAL A 397 21.97 0.16 -10.24
CA VAL A 397 22.25 -1.03 -9.44
C VAL A 397 23.56 -1.68 -9.90
N ALA A 398 23.74 -1.84 -11.21
CA ALA A 398 24.97 -2.39 -11.78
C ALA A 398 26.19 -1.50 -11.47
N GLU A 399 26.02 -0.17 -11.49
CA GLU A 399 27.08 0.77 -11.10
C GLU A 399 27.41 0.70 -9.61
N ALA A 400 26.39 0.69 -8.75
CA ALA A 400 26.60 0.60 -7.31
C ALA A 400 27.33 -0.70 -6.95
N ASP A 401 26.97 -1.81 -7.61
CA ASP A 401 27.64 -3.10 -7.43
C ASP A 401 29.05 -3.12 -8.03
N ALA A 402 29.27 -2.46 -9.17
CA ALA A 402 30.60 -2.31 -9.76
C ALA A 402 31.54 -1.52 -8.83
N LEU A 403 31.06 -0.40 -8.27
CA LEU A 403 31.79 0.43 -7.31
C LEU A 403 32.05 -0.33 -6.00
N ARG A 404 31.05 -1.05 -5.48
CA ARG A 404 31.20 -1.94 -4.32
C ARG A 404 32.31 -2.95 -4.54
N ARG A 405 32.29 -3.65 -5.69
CA ARG A 405 33.34 -4.61 -6.06
C ARG A 405 34.70 -3.93 -6.22
N ALA A 406 34.76 -2.72 -6.78
CA ALA A 406 36.02 -1.96 -6.93
C ALA A 406 36.63 -1.59 -5.57
N LEU A 407 35.81 -1.08 -4.65
CA LEU A 407 36.22 -0.75 -3.28
C LEU A 407 36.67 -2.00 -2.50
N GLN A 408 35.96 -3.12 -2.63
CA GLN A 408 36.33 -4.39 -2.00
C GLN A 408 37.63 -4.96 -2.59
N ARG A 409 37.79 -4.96 -3.92
CA ARG A 409 39.05 -5.39 -4.57
C ARG A 409 40.23 -4.56 -4.12
N TRP A 410 40.07 -3.23 -4.08
CA TRP A 410 41.12 -2.33 -3.61
C TRP A 410 41.46 -2.60 -2.14
N ARG A 411 40.44 -2.72 -1.28
CA ARG A 411 40.60 -3.02 0.14
C ARG A 411 41.38 -4.31 0.36
N ASP A 412 41.04 -5.37 -0.36
CA ASP A 412 41.69 -6.68 -0.25
C ASP A 412 43.16 -6.62 -0.73
N ALA A 413 43.43 -5.87 -1.80
CA ALA A 413 44.79 -5.66 -2.28
C ALA A 413 45.64 -4.87 -1.28
N GLU A 414 45.07 -3.86 -0.65
CA GLU A 414 45.78 -3.02 0.33
C GLU A 414 46.01 -3.78 1.65
N ALA A 415 45.03 -4.55 2.11
CA ALA A 415 45.14 -5.39 3.30
C ALA A 415 46.27 -6.43 3.20
N ARG A 416 46.48 -6.98 2.00
CA ARG A 416 47.61 -7.89 1.72
C ARG A 416 48.97 -7.22 1.87
N LYS A 417 49.12 -5.94 1.49
CA LYS A 417 50.39 -5.20 1.60
C LYS A 417 50.79 -4.96 3.05
N VAL A 418 49.81 -4.79 3.93
CA VAL A 418 50.03 -4.48 5.35
C VAL A 418 49.81 -5.68 6.27
N ALA A 419 49.62 -6.88 5.71
CA ALA A 419 49.36 -8.12 6.44
C ALA A 419 48.25 -7.98 7.52
N ALA A 420 47.16 -7.26 7.18
CA ALA A 420 46.03 -7.03 8.07
C ALA A 420 44.72 -7.60 7.49
N ALA A 421 43.69 -7.69 8.31
CA ALA A 421 42.36 -8.06 7.84
C ALA A 421 41.76 -6.94 6.95
N PRO A 422 41.04 -7.25 5.85
CA PRO A 422 40.43 -6.26 4.96
C PRO A 422 39.61 -5.19 5.68
N THR A 423 38.84 -5.59 6.69
CA THR A 423 37.98 -4.71 7.49
C THR A 423 38.74 -3.67 8.32
N VAL A 424 40.04 -3.88 8.57
CA VAL A 424 40.92 -2.91 9.26
C VAL A 424 41.34 -1.78 8.31
N VAL A 425 41.44 -2.06 7.01
CA VAL A 425 41.76 -1.04 6.00
C VAL A 425 40.53 -0.20 5.68
N LEU A 426 39.39 -0.85 5.44
CA LEU A 426 38.13 -0.20 5.14
C LEU A 426 36.96 -1.09 5.62
N SER A 427 36.19 -0.63 6.60
CA SER A 427 35.07 -1.40 7.15
C SER A 427 33.97 -1.61 6.11
N ASP A 428 33.14 -2.64 6.27
CA ASP A 428 32.01 -2.85 5.37
C ASP A 428 31.02 -1.67 5.41
N LYS A 429 30.83 -1.06 6.60
CA LYS A 429 30.02 0.16 6.74
C LYS A 429 30.59 1.34 5.94
N ALA A 430 31.92 1.48 5.90
CA ALA A 430 32.58 2.50 5.10
C ALA A 430 32.41 2.25 3.59
N VAL A 431 32.45 0.99 3.14
CA VAL A 431 32.15 0.62 1.75
C VAL A 431 30.72 1.01 1.39
N GLU A 432 29.73 0.66 2.22
CA GLU A 432 28.33 1.06 1.97
C GLU A 432 28.13 2.57 1.97
N ALA A 433 28.80 3.29 2.87
CA ALA A 433 28.73 4.74 2.93
C ALA A 433 29.31 5.41 1.67
N LEU A 434 30.43 4.88 1.14
CA LEU A 434 31.05 5.37 -0.09
C LEU A 434 30.19 5.06 -1.33
N VAL A 435 29.58 3.87 -1.40
CA VAL A 435 28.68 3.49 -2.50
C VAL A 435 27.41 4.34 -2.51
N ARG A 436 26.86 4.64 -1.33
CA ARG A 436 25.64 5.43 -1.17
C ARG A 436 25.85 6.92 -1.43
N VAL A 437 26.91 7.51 -0.87
CA VAL A 437 27.11 8.97 -0.89
C VAL A 437 27.94 9.43 -2.07
N ARG A 438 28.80 8.57 -2.64
CA ARG A 438 29.71 8.86 -3.76
C ARG A 438 30.42 10.23 -3.60
N PRO A 439 31.19 10.44 -2.52
CA PRO A 439 31.84 11.73 -2.28
C PRO A 439 32.79 12.10 -3.42
N THR A 440 32.68 13.34 -3.88
CA THR A 440 33.49 13.93 -4.95
C THR A 440 34.62 14.81 -4.43
N SER A 441 34.58 15.16 -3.15
CA SER A 441 35.56 16.01 -2.48
C SER A 441 36.04 15.43 -1.14
N SER A 442 37.19 15.92 -0.67
CA SER A 442 37.72 15.55 0.64
C SER A 442 36.80 15.98 1.79
N ASP A 443 36.05 17.08 1.62
CA ASP A 443 35.12 17.59 2.61
C ASP A 443 33.88 16.69 2.74
N GLU A 444 33.35 16.21 1.60
CA GLU A 444 32.26 15.23 1.57
C GLU A 444 32.69 13.89 2.17
N LEU A 445 33.91 13.44 1.86
CA LEU A 445 34.49 12.24 2.47
C LEU A 445 34.64 12.40 3.98
N ALA A 446 34.97 13.60 4.47
CA ALA A 446 35.09 13.90 5.89
C ALA A 446 33.74 13.89 6.63
N GLY A 447 32.63 14.14 5.93
CA GLY A 447 31.27 14.01 6.45
C GLY A 447 30.83 12.57 6.72
N LEU A 448 31.51 11.58 6.14
CA LEU A 448 31.19 10.16 6.35
C LEU A 448 31.73 9.66 7.69
N ARG A 449 30.84 9.53 8.69
CA ARG A 449 31.19 9.02 10.02
C ARG A 449 31.80 7.61 10.00
N ASP A 450 31.38 6.78 9.05
CA ASP A 450 31.87 5.41 8.89
C ASP A 450 33.29 5.33 8.29
N VAL A 451 33.79 6.43 7.69
CA VAL A 451 35.17 6.55 7.22
C VAL A 451 36.02 7.25 8.28
N GLY A 452 36.71 6.44 9.09
CA GLY A 452 37.51 6.93 10.21
C GLY A 452 38.60 7.95 9.79
N PRO A 453 38.97 8.90 10.67
CA PRO A 453 39.94 9.95 10.35
C PRO A 453 41.30 9.41 9.89
N ALA A 454 41.80 8.32 10.49
CA ALA A 454 43.04 7.67 10.07
C ALA A 454 42.96 7.06 8.65
N THR A 455 41.80 6.52 8.27
CA THR A 455 41.56 5.98 6.92
C THR A 455 41.48 7.11 5.89
N ARG A 456 40.86 8.24 6.26
CA ARG A 456 40.79 9.44 5.39
C ARG A 456 42.17 10.02 5.13
N GLU A 457 42.98 10.16 6.17
CA GLU A 457 44.34 10.67 6.06
C GLU A 457 45.23 9.78 5.19
N ARG A 458 45.14 8.45 5.37
CA ARG A 458 46.00 7.49 4.65
C ARG A 458 45.53 7.15 3.24
N HIS A 459 44.23 7.11 3.00
CA HIS A 459 43.65 6.55 1.78
C HIS A 459 42.63 7.45 1.09
N GLY A 460 42.33 8.64 1.62
CA GLY A 460 41.25 9.50 1.14
C GLY A 460 41.35 9.84 -0.36
N THR A 461 42.52 10.23 -0.84
CA THR A 461 42.75 10.52 -2.27
C THR A 461 42.48 9.30 -3.15
N ARG A 462 42.85 8.10 -2.68
CA ARG A 462 42.63 6.86 -3.46
C ARG A 462 41.18 6.43 -3.45
N LEU A 463 40.48 6.60 -2.33
CA LEU A 463 39.04 6.34 -2.23
C LEU A 463 38.23 7.26 -3.15
N LEU A 464 38.55 8.56 -3.18
CA LEU A 464 37.93 9.51 -4.09
C LEU A 464 38.19 9.15 -5.56
N ALA A 465 39.40 8.69 -5.89
CA ALA A 465 39.71 8.23 -7.24
C ALA A 465 38.87 7.00 -7.65
N ILE A 466 38.69 6.02 -6.75
CA ILE A 466 37.88 4.82 -7.02
C ILE A 466 36.39 5.18 -7.17
N VAL A 467 35.89 6.13 -6.37
CA VAL A 467 34.51 6.62 -6.45
C VAL A 467 34.26 7.40 -7.74
N ALA A 468 35.28 8.09 -8.26
CA ALA A 468 35.22 8.85 -9.51
C ALA A 468 35.44 8.00 -10.77
N GLU A 469 35.89 6.75 -10.65
CA GLU A 469 36.08 5.86 -11.80
C GLU A 469 34.71 5.42 -12.36
N PRO A 470 34.41 5.69 -13.64
CA PRO A 470 33.18 5.19 -14.26
C PRO A 470 33.21 3.66 -14.30
N ALA A 471 32.06 3.03 -14.03
CA ALA A 471 31.91 1.58 -14.14
C ALA A 471 32.26 1.17 -15.57
N SER A 472 33.46 0.63 -15.78
CA SER A 472 33.89 0.17 -17.11
C SER A 472 32.93 -0.94 -17.56
N ALA A 473 32.32 -0.73 -18.72
CA ALA A 473 31.36 -1.62 -19.38
C ALA A 473 31.92 -3.03 -19.62
#